data_AF-A0A1F7XNT6-F1
#
_entry.id   AF-A0A1F7XNT6-F1
#
_cell.length_a   1.000
_cell.length_b   1.000
_cell.length_c   1.000
_cell.angle_alpha   90.00
_cell.angle_beta   90.00
_cell.angle_gamma   90.00
#
_symmetry.space_group_name_H-M   'P 1'
#
loop_
_entity.id
_entity.type
_entity.pdbx_description
1 polymer ?
#
loop_
_entity_poly.entity_id
_entity_poly.type
_entity_poly.pdbx_seq_one_letter_code
_entity_poly.pdbx_strand_id
1 'polypeptide(L)' 'MKKKDKEVIRTKDIGEVKKTLAERKAELKKVIAEVYGGKEKNLKKAKNLRREIAQILTILREREILDVEAKKE' A
#
# COMPACT_ATOMS: atom_id res chain seq x y z
N MET A 1 -0.54 2.00 -8.51
CA MET A 1 0.69 2.79 -8.32
C MET A 1 1.54 2.80 -9.58
N LYS A 2 1.92 4.00 -9.99
CA LYS A 2 2.92 4.27 -11.01
C LYS A 2 4.32 4.18 -10.38
N LYS A 3 5.36 4.20 -11.22
CA LYS A 3 6.77 4.14 -10.77
C LYS A 3 7.12 5.30 -9.84
N LYS A 4 6.77 6.53 -10.22
CA LYS A 4 7.03 7.75 -9.44
C LYS A 4 6.44 7.66 -8.02
N ASP A 5 5.24 7.12 -7.90
CA ASP A 5 4.59 6.95 -6.59
C ASP A 5 5.42 6.04 -5.66
N LYS A 6 6.08 5.00 -6.22
CA LYS A 6 6.91 4.07 -5.43
C LYS A 6 8.16 4.74 -4.89
N GLU A 7 8.79 5.56 -5.72
CA GLU A 7 9.97 6.33 -5.33
C GLU A 7 9.64 7.30 -4.20
N VAL A 8 8.49 7.99 -4.28
CA VAL A 8 8.01 8.86 -3.20
C VAL A 8 7.73 8.08 -1.91
N ILE A 9 7.10 6.90 -1.97
CA ILE A 9 6.88 6.10 -0.75
C ILE A 9 8.19 5.60 -0.15
N ARG A 10 9.20 5.31 -0.98
CA ARG A 10 10.52 4.87 -0.53
C ARG A 10 11.34 5.96 0.16
N THR A 11 11.07 7.24 -0.09
CA THR A 11 11.76 8.35 0.59
C THR A 11 11.05 8.81 1.87
N LYS A 12 9.78 8.44 2.06
CA LYS A 12 9.01 8.79 3.27
C LYS A 12 9.43 8.03 4.51
N ASP A 13 9.17 8.65 5.67
CA ASP A 13 9.34 8.02 6.98
C ASP A 13 8.48 6.76 7.13
N ILE A 14 8.94 5.80 7.93
CA ILE A 14 8.23 4.52 8.18
C ILE A 14 6.83 4.79 8.75
N GLY A 15 6.67 5.77 9.64
CA GLY A 15 5.38 6.17 10.19
C GLY A 15 4.41 6.65 9.12
N GLU A 16 4.88 7.46 8.17
CA GLU A 16 4.07 7.93 7.04
C GLU A 16 3.70 6.83 6.06
N VAL A 17 4.62 5.89 5.81
CA VAL A 17 4.36 4.72 4.97
C VAL A 17 3.28 3.83 5.61
N LYS A 18 3.34 3.61 6.93
CA LYS A 18 2.31 2.89 7.70
C LYS A 18 0.96 3.61 7.68
N LYS A 19 0.95 4.95 7.79
CA LYS A 19 -0.27 5.75 7.66
C LYS A 19 -0.90 5.60 6.27
N THR A 20 -0.09 5.71 5.22
CA THR A 20 -0.52 5.51 3.83
C THR A 20 -1.10 4.11 3.62
N LEU A 21 -0.48 3.08 4.22
CA LEU A 21 -0.99 1.71 4.19
C LEU A 21 -2.37 1.60 4.85
N ALA A 22 -2.57 2.23 6.00
CA ALA A 22 -3.83 2.22 6.73
C ALA A 22 -4.95 2.91 5.92
N GLU A 23 -4.66 4.06 5.33
CA GLU A 23 -5.57 4.80 4.46
C GLU A 23 -6.02 3.95 3.25
N ARG A 24 -5.09 3.30 2.56
CA ARG A 24 -5.41 2.42 1.42
C ARG A 24 -6.21 1.19 1.83
N LYS A 25 -5.94 0.61 3.00
CA LYS A 25 -6.76 -0.48 3.54
C LYS A 25 -8.19 -0.03 3.87
N ALA A 26 -8.35 1.15 4.45
CA ALA A 26 -9.68 1.71 4.73
C ALA A 26 -10.45 2.00 3.43
N GLU A 27 -9.78 2.58 2.43
CA GLU A 27 -10.34 2.80 1.10
C GLU A 27 -10.78 1.49 0.44
N LEU A 28 -9.95 0.44 0.51
CA LEU A 28 -10.30 -0.87 -0.04
C LEU A 28 -11.57 -1.43 0.62
N LYS A 29 -11.73 -1.31 1.94
CA LYS A 29 -12.94 -1.76 2.64
C LYS A 29 -14.19 -1.04 2.13
N LYS A 30 -14.11 0.29 1.95
CA LYS A 30 -15.21 1.09 1.41
C LYS A 30 -15.56 0.67 -0.02
N VAL A 31 -14.56 0.58 -0.89
CA VAL A 31 -14.75 0.20 -2.29
C VAL A 31 -15.34 -1.20 -2.42
N ILE A 32 -14.92 -2.16 -1.58
CA ILE A 32 -15.50 -3.50 -1.57
C ILE A 32 -17.00 -3.43 -1.24
N ALA A 33 -17.39 -2.70 -0.19
CA ALA A 33 -18.80 -2.54 0.16
C ALA A 33 -19.61 -1.85 -0.96
N GLU A 34 -19.05 -0.83 -1.60
CA GLU A 34 -19.68 -0.13 -2.73
C GLU A 34 -19.84 -1.02 -3.96
N VAL A 35 -18.86 -1.89 -4.24
CA VAL A 35 -18.94 -2.87 -5.34
C VAL A 35 -20.02 -3.90 -5.05
N TYR A 36 -20.06 -4.47 -3.84
CA TYR A 36 -21.12 -5.42 -3.45
C TYR A 36 -22.52 -4.79 -3.49
N GLY A 37 -22.63 -3.51 -3.11
CA GLY A 37 -23.88 -2.75 -3.18
C GLY A 37 -24.23 -2.23 -4.59
N GLY A 38 -23.44 -2.56 -5.62
CA GLY A 38 -23.67 -2.11 -7.00
C GLY A 38 -23.51 -0.60 -7.23
N LYS A 39 -22.99 0.15 -6.25
CA LYS A 39 -22.76 1.60 -6.34
C LYS A 39 -21.48 1.92 -7.12
N GLU A 40 -20.43 1.14 -6.93
CA GLU A 40 -19.16 1.31 -7.64
C GLU A 40 -19.19 0.52 -8.95
N LYS A 41 -19.16 1.24 -10.08
CA LYS A 41 -19.15 0.65 -11.42
C LYS A 41 -17.75 0.24 -11.87
N ASN A 42 -16.70 0.84 -11.29
CA ASN A 42 -15.33 0.52 -11.63
C ASN A 42 -14.80 -0.66 -10.80
N LEU A 43 -15.08 -1.87 -11.29
CA LEU A 43 -14.64 -3.13 -10.65
C LEU A 43 -13.12 -3.25 -10.52
N LYS A 44 -12.35 -2.53 -11.37
CA LYS A 44 -10.88 -2.55 -11.33
C LYS A 44 -10.33 -1.77 -10.13
N LYS A 45 -11.11 -0.88 -9.52
CA LYS A 45 -10.68 -0.03 -8.39
C LYS A 45 -10.22 -0.87 -7.20
N ALA A 46 -11.01 -1.87 -6.80
CA ALA A 46 -10.64 -2.78 -5.71
C ALA A 46 -9.36 -3.57 -6.02
N LYS A 47 -9.21 -4.08 -7.26
CA LYS A 47 -8.01 -4.80 -7.70
C LYS A 47 -6.77 -3.89 -7.66
N ASN A 48 -6.89 -2.64 -8.11
CA ASN A 48 -5.80 -1.68 -8.10
C ASN A 48 -5.38 -1.33 -6.66
N LEU A 49 -6.34 -1.10 -5.76
CA LEU A 49 -6.07 -0.85 -4.34
C LEU A 49 -5.36 -2.03 -3.66
N ARG A 50 -5.78 -3.27 -3.93
CA ARG A 50 -5.07 -4.47 -3.43
C ARG A 50 -3.62 -4.52 -3.92
N ARG A 51 -3.38 -4.20 -5.19
CA ARG A 51 -2.02 -4.15 -5.77
C ARG A 51 -1.17 -3.06 -5.11
N GLU A 52 -1.74 -1.91 -4.81
CA GLU A 52 -1.03 -0.82 -4.13
C GLU A 52 -0.67 -1.19 -2.69
N ILE A 53 -1.62 -1.77 -1.94
CA ILE A 53 -1.37 -2.28 -0.60
C ILE A 53 -0.22 -3.29 -0.59
N ALA A 54 -0.23 -4.25 -1.53
CA ALA A 54 0.83 -5.25 -1.65
C ALA A 54 2.21 -4.59 -1.88
N GLN A 55 2.27 -3.59 -2.77
CA GLN A 55 3.52 -2.87 -3.05
C GLN A 55 4.05 -2.10 -1.84
N ILE A 56 3.16 -1.45 -1.07
CA ILE A 56 3.55 -0.75 0.16
C ILE A 56 4.08 -1.73 1.20
N LEU A 57 3.43 -2.89 1.36
CA LEU A 57 3.90 -3.96 2.25
C LEU A 57 5.26 -4.49 1.84
N THR A 58 5.51 -4.67 0.54
CA THR A 58 6.83 -5.06 0.03
C THR A 58 7.90 -4.03 0.41
N ILE A 59 7.64 -2.74 0.22
CA ILE A 59 8.60 -1.67 0.58
C ILE A 59 8.91 -1.69 2.09
N LEU A 60 7.90 -1.88 2.93
CA LEU A 60 8.11 -2.01 4.37
C LEU A 60 8.99 -3.23 4.70
N ARG A 61 8.73 -4.36 4.05
CA ARG A 61 9.51 -5.59 4.26
C ARG A 61 10.95 -5.46 3.74
N GLU A 62 11.16 -4.82 2.60
CA GLU A 62 12.48 -4.49 2.06
C GLU A 62 13.31 -3.70 3.10
N ARG A 63 12.71 -2.70 3.74
CA ARG A 63 13.37 -1.92 4.80
C ARG A 63 13.70 -2.76 6.03
N GLU A 64 12.77 -3.58 6.50
CA GLU A 64 13.01 -4.48 7.64
C GLU A 64 14.18 -5.44 7.39
N ILE A 65 14.29 -5.98 6.18
CA ILE A 65 15.39 -6.90 5.82
C ILE A 65 16.73 -6.16 5.85
N LEU A 66 16.80 -4.97 5.25
CA LEU A 66 18.02 -4.14 5.24
C LEU A 66 18.45 -3.75 6.66
N ASP A 67 17.50 -3.37 7.52
CA ASP A 67 17.79 -3.04 8.93
C ASP A 67 18.31 -4.25 9.71
N VAL A 68 17.83 -5.45 9.41
CA VAL A 68 18.28 -6.70 10.03
C VAL A 68 19.68 -7.08 9.54
N GLU A 69 19.98 -6.88 8.25
CA GLU A 69 21.30 -7.12 7.68
C GLU A 69 22.33 -6.14 8.25
N ALA A 70 22.00 -4.85 8.35
CA ALA A 70 22.88 -3.82 8.93
C ALA A 70 23.18 -4.02 10.43
N LYS A 71 22.34 -4.77 11.16
CA LYS A 71 22.57 -5.11 12.58
C LYS A 71 23.37 -6.39 12.80
N LYS A 72 23.64 -7.16 11.73
CA LYS A 72 24.41 -8.41 11.79
C LYS A 72 25.90 -8.20 11.55
N GLU A 73 26.29 -7.07 10.97
CA GLU A 73 27.68 -6.58 10.89
C GLU A 73 28.07 -5.83 12.18
#